data_AF-A0AAJ1PZP9-F1
#
_entry.id   AF-A0AAJ1PZP9-F1
#
_cell.length_a   1.000
_cell.length_b   1.000
_cell.length_c   1.000
_cell.angle_alpha   90.00
_cell.angle_beta   90.00
_cell.angle_gamma   90.00
#
_symmetry.space_group_name_H-M   'P 1'
#
loop_
_entity.id
_entity.type
_entity.pdbx_description
1 polymer ?
#
loop_
_entity_poly.entity_id
_entity_poly.type
_entity_poly.pdbx_seq_one_letter_code
_entity_poly.pdbx_strand_id
1 'polypeptide(L)'
;MYTVDFLTKKKAKDEGEIPQYYVISNHEPIVPVEVWDFVQAELADVKQGRCSSSRTREFSGKIMCGQCGSWYGSKTWHAGSKYEKRIWRCNHKYAGKTKCATPHLTDQQIKATFTQALENLAAHSTAHTDIDLLVRERFDTSALKHKNKHSQGKST
;
A
#
# COMPACT_ATOMS: atom_id res chain seq x y z
N MET A 1 -18.55 -12.18 25.13
CA MET A 1 -19.71 -13.07 25.35
C MET A 1 -19.47 -13.73 26.68
N TYR A 2 -20.36 -13.53 27.64
CA TYR A 2 -20.18 -13.96 29.02
C TYR A 2 -21.44 -14.65 29.54
N THR A 3 -21.28 -15.44 30.60
CA THR A 3 -22.38 -16.16 31.22
C THR A 3 -23.04 -15.25 32.24
N VAL A 4 -24.27 -14.82 31.97
CA VAL A 4 -25.04 -13.93 32.87
C VAL A 4 -25.53 -14.72 34.10
N ASP A 5 -25.90 -15.98 33.87
CA ASP A 5 -26.45 -16.86 34.87
C ASP A 5 -25.78 -18.23 34.80
N PHE A 6 -25.07 -18.55 35.87
CA PHE A 6 -24.25 -19.75 36.03
C PHE A 6 -25.10 -21.03 36.16
N LEU A 7 -26.34 -20.95 36.65
CA LEU A 7 -27.25 -22.10 36.72
C LEU A 7 -27.84 -22.42 35.35
N THR A 8 -28.26 -21.40 34.59
CA THR A 8 -28.96 -21.61 33.30
C THR A 8 -28.01 -21.64 32.10
N LYS A 9 -26.71 -21.37 32.31
CA LYS A 9 -25.67 -21.28 31.27
C LYS A 9 -26.05 -20.32 30.12
N LYS A 10 -26.92 -19.34 30.39
CA LYS A 10 -27.30 -18.31 29.42
C LYS A 10 -26.08 -17.45 29.12
N LYS A 11 -25.71 -17.40 27.84
CA LYS A 11 -24.61 -16.58 27.34
C LYS A 11 -25.18 -15.32 26.70
N ALA A 12 -24.71 -14.17 27.14
CA ALA A 12 -25.03 -12.88 26.54
C ALA A 12 -23.79 -12.29 25.87
N LYS A 13 -24.00 -11.39 24.90
CA LYS A 13 -22.93 -10.58 24.33
C LYS A 13 -22.51 -9.55 25.38
N ASP A 14 -21.20 -9.33 25.47
CA ASP A 14 -20.68 -8.34 26.42
C ASP A 14 -20.73 -6.97 25.75
N GLU A 15 -21.50 -6.05 26.34
CA GLU A 15 -21.64 -4.66 25.89
C GLU A 15 -20.81 -3.69 26.77
N GLY A 16 -19.93 -4.23 27.62
CA GLY A 16 -19.10 -3.46 28.56
C GLY A 16 -19.44 -3.72 30.04
N GLU A 17 -20.19 -4.78 30.35
CA GLU A 17 -20.47 -5.17 31.73
C GLU A 17 -19.26 -5.79 32.42
N ILE A 18 -18.35 -6.40 31.64
CA ILE A 18 -17.11 -6.95 32.16
C ILE A 18 -15.94 -6.05 31.74
N PRO A 19 -15.03 -5.72 32.68
CA PRO A 19 -13.82 -4.97 32.34
C PRO A 19 -12.95 -5.76 31.34
N GLN A 20 -12.72 -5.15 30.17
CA GLN A 20 -11.88 -5.68 29.10
C GLN A 20 -10.50 -5.02 29.17
N TYR A 21 -9.44 -5.83 29.24
CA TYR A 21 -8.06 -5.35 29.30
C TYR A 21 -7.29 -5.78 28.05
N TYR A 22 -6.55 -4.87 27.44
CA TYR A 22 -5.59 -5.20 26.39
C TYR A 22 -4.23 -5.46 27.02
N VAL A 23 -3.83 -6.73 27.09
CA VAL A 23 -2.54 -7.14 27.66
C VAL A 23 -1.52 -7.24 26.53
N ILE A 24 -0.42 -6.50 26.66
CA ILE A 24 0.69 -6.46 25.70
C ILE A 24 1.78 -7.44 26.17
N SER A 25 2.44 -8.13 25.23
CA SER A 25 3.62 -8.97 25.48
C SER A 25 3.41 -10.23 26.36
N ASN A 26 2.29 -10.94 26.20
CA ASN A 26 2.05 -12.21 26.90
C ASN A 26 2.81 -13.39 26.28
N HIS A 27 3.05 -13.36 24.98
CA HIS A 27 3.91 -14.31 24.27
C HIS A 27 4.93 -13.56 23.42
N GLU A 28 6.02 -14.24 23.05
CA GLU A 28 6.96 -13.70 22.08
C GLU A 28 6.22 -13.36 20.79
N PRO A 29 6.34 -12.12 20.29
CA PRO A 29 5.56 -11.68 19.14
C PRO A 29 6.00 -12.42 17.87
N ILE A 30 5.02 -12.97 17.13
CA ILE A 30 5.26 -13.65 15.84
C ILE A 30 5.84 -12.66 14.81
N VAL A 31 5.40 -11.41 14.87
CA VAL A 31 5.87 -10.31 14.02
C VAL A 31 6.36 -9.18 14.94
N PRO A 32 7.56 -8.62 14.71
CA PRO A 32 8.05 -7.48 15.49
C PRO A 32 7.04 -6.33 15.48
N VAL A 33 6.88 -5.65 16.63
CA VAL A 33 5.93 -4.53 16.78
C VAL A 33 6.19 -3.43 15.76
N GLU A 34 7.46 -3.13 15.49
CA GLU A 34 7.87 -2.16 14.46
C GLU A 34 7.30 -2.49 13.08
N VAL A 35 7.31 -3.77 12.69
CA VAL A 35 6.79 -4.24 11.40
C VAL A 35 5.26 -4.20 11.41
N TRP A 36 4.64 -4.55 12.53
CA TRP A 36 3.19 -4.47 12.70
C TRP A 36 2.70 -3.03 12.55
N ASP A 37 3.30 -2.09 13.26
CA ASP A 37 2.93 -0.67 13.25
C ASP A 37 3.13 -0.07 11.85
N PHE A 38 4.22 -0.42 11.17
CA PHE A 38 4.45 -0.03 9.78
C PHE A 38 3.33 -0.52 8.85
N VAL A 39 2.90 -1.77 8.98
CA VAL A 39 1.80 -2.33 8.17
C VAL A 39 0.47 -1.66 8.52
N GLN A 40 0.20 -1.37 9.80
CA GLN A 40 -1.02 -0.65 10.20
C GLN A 40 -1.06 0.75 9.60
N ALA A 41 0.06 1.47 9.56
CA ALA A 41 0.16 2.78 8.90
C ALA A 41 -0.15 2.68 7.40
N GLU A 42 0.45 1.72 6.69
CA GLU A 42 0.17 1.48 5.26
C GLU A 42 -1.32 1.15 5.00
N LEU A 43 -1.94 0.35 5.87
CA LEU A 43 -3.36 0.03 5.78
C LEU A 43 -4.26 1.24 6.05
N ALA A 44 -3.87 2.12 6.98
CA ALA A 44 -4.59 3.35 7.27
C ALA A 44 -4.57 4.30 6.07
N ASP A 45 -3.44 4.44 5.39
CA ASP A 45 -3.33 5.28 4.18
C ASP A 45 -4.23 4.80 3.03
N VAL A 46 -4.37 3.47 2.87
CA VAL A 46 -5.35 2.89 1.91
C VAL A 46 -6.78 3.25 2.30
N LYS A 47 -7.14 3.12 3.59
CA LYS A 47 -8.49 3.47 4.08
C LYS A 47 -8.81 4.96 3.90
N GLN A 48 -7.80 5.82 4.05
CA GLN A 48 -7.93 7.26 3.86
C GLN A 48 -7.91 7.68 2.38
N GLY A 49 -7.74 6.74 1.45
CA GLY A 49 -7.72 7.00 0.02
C GLY A 49 -6.45 7.69 -0.48
N ARG A 50 -5.39 7.77 0.34
CA ARG A 50 -4.09 8.36 -0.02
C ARG A 50 -3.30 7.48 -0.98
N CYS A 51 -3.58 6.18 -1.00
CA CYS A 51 -3.07 5.25 -2.00
C CYS A 51 -4.12 4.21 -2.38
N SER A 52 -4.04 3.65 -3.58
CA SER A 52 -4.88 2.50 -3.96
C SER A 52 -4.38 1.20 -3.35
N SER A 53 -5.27 0.25 -3.05
CA SER A 53 -4.88 -1.10 -2.61
C SER A 53 -4.28 -1.94 -3.73
N SER A 54 -4.53 -1.59 -5.00
CA SER A 54 -4.00 -2.33 -6.14
C SER A 54 -2.50 -2.10 -6.27
N ARG A 55 -1.71 -3.16 -6.09
CA ARG A 55 -0.25 -3.20 -6.30
C ARG A 55 0.15 -4.14 -7.44
N THR A 56 -0.76 -4.35 -8.41
CA THR A 56 -0.58 -5.33 -9.49
C THR A 56 0.57 -4.98 -10.44
N ARG A 57 0.86 -3.68 -10.61
CA ARG A 57 1.89 -3.16 -11.51
C ARG A 57 2.56 -1.94 -10.90
N GLU A 58 3.64 -1.49 -11.53
CA GLU A 58 4.59 -0.51 -11.00
C GLU A 58 3.94 0.83 -10.64
N PHE A 59 2.97 1.29 -11.43
CA PHE A 59 2.26 2.56 -11.21
C PHE A 59 0.86 2.39 -10.61
N SER A 60 0.49 1.17 -10.20
CA SER A 60 -0.84 0.94 -9.62
C SER A 60 -0.96 1.69 -8.30
N GLY A 61 -2.00 2.51 -8.18
CA GLY A 61 -2.24 3.33 -6.99
C GLY A 61 -1.27 4.49 -6.77
N LYS A 62 -0.53 4.91 -7.80
CA LYS A 62 0.41 6.04 -7.72
C LYS A 62 -0.05 7.28 -8.50
N ILE A 63 -0.88 7.09 -9.52
CA ILE A 63 -1.31 8.18 -10.42
C ILE A 63 -2.75 8.55 -10.12
N MET A 64 -2.96 9.78 -9.65
CA MET A 64 -4.28 10.35 -9.38
C MET A 64 -4.78 11.18 -10.57
N CYS A 65 -6.06 11.07 -10.89
CA CYS A 65 -6.69 11.86 -11.95
C CYS A 65 -6.97 13.29 -11.47
N GLY A 66 -6.39 14.29 -12.12
CA GLY A 66 -6.63 15.70 -11.81
C GLY A 66 -8.07 16.19 -12.07
N GLN A 67 -8.85 15.49 -12.89
CA GLN A 67 -10.23 15.91 -13.20
C GLN A 67 -11.26 15.33 -12.22
N CYS A 68 -11.13 14.06 -11.82
CA CYS A 68 -12.15 13.36 -11.02
C CYS A 68 -11.64 12.79 -9.70
N GLY A 69 -10.36 12.98 -9.36
CA GLY A 69 -9.75 12.48 -8.12
C GLY A 69 -9.59 10.96 -8.03
N SER A 70 -10.08 10.21 -9.02
CA SER A 70 -9.96 8.75 -9.04
C SER A 70 -8.55 8.30 -9.45
N TRP A 71 -8.16 7.10 -9.05
CA TRP A 71 -6.88 6.49 -9.43
C TRP A 71 -6.89 6.04 -10.89
N TYR A 72 -5.75 6.20 -11.55
CA TYR A 72 -5.46 5.52 -12.81
C TYR A 72 -5.22 4.03 -12.56
N GLY A 73 -5.64 3.19 -13.51
CA GLY A 73 -5.38 1.76 -13.49
C GLY A 73 -4.88 1.25 -14.83
N SER A 74 -4.01 0.26 -14.80
CA SER A 74 -3.52 -0.41 -16.01
C SER A 74 -4.65 -1.11 -16.75
N LYS A 75 -4.60 -1.04 -18.09
CA LYS A 75 -5.46 -1.76 -19.02
C LYS A 75 -4.57 -2.33 -20.12
N THR A 76 -4.95 -3.50 -20.62
CA THR A 76 -4.28 -4.12 -21.78
C THR A 76 -5.13 -3.87 -23.02
N TRP A 77 -4.54 -3.29 -24.05
CA TRP A 77 -5.12 -3.13 -25.38
C TRP A 77 -4.58 -4.20 -26.31
N HIS A 78 -5.43 -4.70 -27.22
CA HIS A 78 -5.11 -5.76 -28.17
C HIS A 78 -4.48 -7.01 -27.51
N ALA A 79 -5.03 -7.42 -26.37
CA ALA A 79 -4.58 -8.57 -25.61
C ALA A 79 -4.50 -9.82 -26.49
N GLY A 80 -3.40 -10.58 -26.41
CA GLY A 80 -3.20 -11.81 -27.19
C GLY A 80 -2.78 -11.60 -28.65
N SER A 81 -2.42 -10.37 -29.04
CA SER A 81 -1.89 -10.06 -30.37
C SER A 81 -0.45 -9.53 -30.29
N LYS A 82 0.26 -9.52 -31.43
CA LYS A 82 1.60 -8.89 -31.53
C LYS A 82 1.62 -7.38 -31.26
N TYR A 83 0.44 -6.75 -31.22
CA TYR A 83 0.28 -5.32 -30.92
C TYR A 83 -0.27 -5.09 -29.51
N GLU A 84 -0.18 -6.10 -28.64
CA GLU A 84 -0.55 -5.95 -27.23
C GLU A 84 0.19 -4.77 -26.62
N LYS A 85 -0.57 -3.81 -26.10
CA LYS A 85 -0.04 -2.59 -25.51
C LYS A 85 -0.67 -2.37 -24.15
N ARG A 86 0.18 -2.07 -23.17
CA ARG A 86 -0.25 -1.65 -21.85
C ARG A 86 -0.46 -0.14 -21.85
N ILE A 87 -1.63 0.27 -21.38
CA ILE A 87 -1.97 1.67 -21.18
C ILE A 87 -2.50 1.90 -19.77
N TRP A 88 -2.37 3.13 -19.28
CA TRP A 88 -2.92 3.59 -18.02
C TRP A 88 -4.07 4.54 -18.31
N ARG A 89 -5.21 4.28 -17.69
CA ARG A 89 -6.43 5.07 -17.89
C ARG A 89 -7.09 5.32 -16.55
N CYS A 90 -7.66 6.51 -16.37
CA CYS A 90 -8.52 6.82 -15.25
C CYS A 90 -9.62 5.74 -15.11
N ASN A 91 -9.76 5.17 -13.91
CA ASN A 91 -10.73 4.10 -13.66
C ASN A 91 -12.18 4.63 -13.75
N HIS A 92 -12.42 5.88 -13.35
CA HIS A 92 -13.73 6.54 -13.44
C HIS A 92 -14.03 7.18 -14.80
N LYS A 93 -13.24 6.90 -15.86
CA LYS A 93 -13.46 7.52 -17.17
C LYS A 93 -14.88 7.36 -17.71
N TYR A 94 -15.52 6.23 -17.40
CA TYR A 94 -16.87 5.87 -17.86
C TYR A 94 -17.85 5.59 -16.70
N ALA A 95 -17.49 5.89 -15.45
CA ALA A 95 -18.29 5.51 -14.28
C ALA A 95 -19.44 6.49 -13.96
N GLY A 96 -19.46 7.68 -14.55
CA GLY A 96 -20.46 8.73 -14.26
C GLY A 96 -21.17 9.27 -15.50
N LYS A 97 -22.12 10.21 -15.28
CA LYS A 97 -22.84 10.92 -16.35
C LYS A 97 -21.90 11.76 -17.21
N THR A 98 -20.92 12.40 -16.59
CA THR A 98 -19.83 13.13 -17.26
C THR A 98 -18.61 12.24 -17.43
N LYS A 99 -18.15 12.10 -18.67
CA LYS A 99 -16.96 11.30 -18.99
C LYS A 99 -15.71 12.08 -18.63
N CYS A 100 -14.73 11.40 -18.04
CA CYS A 100 -13.42 12.00 -17.78
C CYS A 100 -12.70 12.23 -19.13
N ALA A 101 -12.26 13.47 -19.38
CA ALA A 101 -11.59 13.85 -20.63
C ALA A 101 -10.09 13.54 -20.62
N THR A 102 -9.55 13.17 -19.45
CA THR A 102 -8.13 12.88 -19.27
C THR A 102 -7.62 11.78 -20.23
N PRO A 103 -6.42 11.96 -20.81
CA PRO A 103 -5.87 11.03 -21.78
C PRO A 103 -5.45 9.70 -21.15
N HIS A 104 -5.17 8.73 -22.00
CA HIS A 104 -4.46 7.52 -21.61
C HIS A 104 -2.95 7.78 -21.64
N LEU A 105 -2.22 7.08 -20.76
CA LEU A 105 -0.77 7.21 -20.64
C LEU A 105 -0.12 5.86 -20.96
N THR A 106 1.06 5.87 -21.56
CA THR A 106 1.89 4.66 -21.71
C THR A 106 2.89 4.56 -20.56
N ASP A 107 3.44 3.37 -20.33
CA ASP A 107 4.50 3.22 -19.33
C ASP A 107 5.70 4.12 -19.63
N GLN A 108 6.05 4.27 -20.91
CA GLN A 108 7.18 5.10 -21.35
C GLN A 108 6.95 6.57 -21.00
N GLN A 109 5.74 7.09 -21.25
CA GLN A 109 5.39 8.46 -20.90
C GLN A 109 5.50 8.68 -19.39
N ILE A 110 4.95 7.77 -18.58
CA ILE A 110 4.99 7.90 -17.12
C ILE A 110 6.45 7.88 -16.62
N LYS A 111 7.26 6.94 -17.11
CA LYS A 111 8.69 6.83 -16.73
C LYS A 111 9.49 8.08 -17.12
N ALA A 112 9.28 8.57 -18.34
CA ALA A 112 9.97 9.75 -18.83
C ALA A 112 9.59 10.99 -18.02
N THR A 113 8.29 11.24 -17.82
CA THR A 113 7.83 12.38 -17.00
C THR A 113 8.32 12.28 -15.56
N PHE A 114 8.34 11.09 -14.97
CA PHE A 114 8.85 10.89 -13.62
C PHE A 114 10.35 11.18 -13.51
N THR A 115 11.15 10.69 -14.47
CA THR A 115 12.60 10.93 -14.50
C THR A 115 12.89 12.42 -14.66
N GLN A 116 12.19 13.08 -15.59
CA GLN A 116 12.31 14.53 -15.78
C GLN A 116 11.92 15.31 -14.52
N ALA A 117 10.86 14.90 -13.82
CA ALA A 117 10.45 15.54 -12.57
C ALA A 117 11.52 15.39 -11.48
N LEU A 118 12.17 14.22 -11.39
CA LEU A 118 13.27 13.99 -10.45
C LEU A 118 14.51 14.82 -10.80
N GLU A 119 14.89 14.89 -12.07
CA GLU A 119 16.01 15.71 -12.54
C GLU A 119 15.77 17.19 -12.22
N ASN A 120 14.57 17.70 -12.48
CA ASN A 120 14.18 19.06 -12.13
C ASN A 120 14.23 19.31 -10.62
N LEU A 121 13.74 18.36 -9.82
CA LEU A 121 13.79 18.45 -8.37
C LEU A 121 15.24 18.48 -7.85
N ALA A 122 16.11 17.64 -8.42
CA ALA A 122 17.53 17.60 -8.07
C ALA A 122 18.25 18.90 -8.45
N ALA A 123 17.90 19.49 -9.60
CA ALA A 123 18.50 20.76 -10.06
C ALA A 123 18.13 21.96 -9.17
N HIS A 124 16.95 21.93 -8.53
CA HIS A 124 16.47 23.01 -7.67
C HIS A 124 16.69 22.77 -6.17
N SER A 125 17.15 21.57 -5.78
CA SER A 125 17.47 21.24 -4.40
C SER A 125 18.87 21.76 -4.03
N THR A 126 18.97 22.54 -2.95
CA THR A 126 20.25 22.98 -2.38
C THR A 126 21.01 21.85 -1.68
N ALA A 127 20.32 20.75 -1.36
CA ALA A 127 20.93 19.51 -0.97
C ALA A 127 21.19 18.68 -2.23
N HIS A 128 22.46 18.37 -2.51
CA HIS A 128 22.82 17.25 -3.39
C HIS A 128 22.38 15.95 -2.70
N THR A 129 21.07 15.68 -2.71
CA THR A 129 20.53 14.41 -2.26
C THR A 129 20.84 13.37 -3.33
N ASP A 130 21.77 12.48 -3.01
CA ASP A 130 22.01 11.28 -3.79
C ASP A 130 20.75 10.41 -3.72
N ILE A 131 19.94 10.47 -4.78
CA ILE A 131 18.68 9.74 -4.89
C ILE A 131 18.94 8.23 -4.77
N ASP A 132 20.06 7.74 -5.28
CA ASP A 132 20.44 6.32 -5.16
C ASP A 132 20.70 5.92 -3.72
N LEU A 133 21.26 6.84 -2.91
CA LEU A 133 21.51 6.60 -1.50
C LEU A 133 20.21 6.58 -0.70
N LEU A 134 19.27 7.48 -0.98
CA LEU A 134 17.94 7.50 -0.36
C LEU A 134 17.10 6.27 -0.73
N VAL A 135 17.14 5.85 -1.99
CA VAL A 135 16.47 4.62 -2.45
C VAL A 135 17.07 3.42 -1.75
N ARG A 136 18.41 3.33 -1.66
CA ARG A 136 19.08 2.26 -0.91
C ARG A 136 18.66 2.27 0.54
N GLU A 137 18.75 3.39 1.25
CA GLU A 137 18.39 3.48 2.66
C GLU A 137 16.92 3.10 2.91
N ARG A 138 16.00 3.63 2.09
CA ARG A 138 14.55 3.40 2.29
C ARG A 138 14.13 1.96 1.99
N PHE A 139 14.77 1.32 1.02
CA PHE A 139 14.45 -0.04 0.58
C PHE A 139 15.48 -1.09 1.07
N ASP A 140 16.43 -0.71 1.92
CA ASP A 140 17.37 -1.67 2.50
C ASP A 140 16.62 -2.63 3.43
N THR A 141 16.52 -3.87 2.98
CA THR A 141 15.91 -4.97 3.74
C THR A 141 16.96 -5.95 4.27
N SER A 142 18.26 -5.65 4.12
CA SER A 142 19.36 -6.52 4.52
C SER A 142 19.29 -6.88 6.01
N ALA A 143 19.06 -5.89 6.87
CA ALA A 143 18.91 -6.07 8.32
C ALA A 143 17.72 -6.99 8.68
N LEU A 144 16.58 -6.81 7.99
CA LEU A 144 15.39 -7.64 8.20
C LEU A 144 15.60 -9.08 7.71
N LYS A 145 16.27 -9.27 6.56
CA LYS A 145 16.62 -10.59 6.03
C LYS A 145 17.59 -11.35 6.93
N HIS A 146 18.56 -10.66 7.53
CA HIS A 146 19.51 -11.26 8.46
C HIS A 146 18.83 -11.73 9.75
N LYS A 147 17.94 -10.91 10.33
CA LYS A 147 17.14 -11.27 11.51
C LYS A 147 16.23 -12.47 11.25
N ASN A 148 15.60 -12.54 10.06
CA ASN A 148 14.67 -13.62 9.72
C ASN A 148 15.38 -14.98 9.49
N LYS A 149 16.64 -14.99 9.03
CA LYS A 149 17.44 -16.22 8.95
C LYS A 149 17.75 -16.82 10.34
N HIS A 150 17.92 -15.99 11.36
CA HIS A 150 18.24 -16.46 12.72
C HIS A 150 17.03 -17.03 13.46
N SER A 151 15.81 -16.56 13.16
CA SER A 151 14.57 -17.12 13.71
C SER A 151 14.17 -18.44 13.02
N GLN A 152 14.47 -18.62 11.74
CA GLN A 152 14.20 -19.87 10.99
C GLN A 152 15.18 -21.01 11.34
N GLY A 153 16.34 -20.71 11.93
CA GLY A 153 17.36 -21.70 12.32
C GLY A 153 17.25 -22.22 13.76
N LYS A 154 16.27 -21.76 14.55
CA LYS A 154 16.04 -22.19 15.94
C LYS A 154 14.90 -23.20 16.10
N SER A 155 14.34 -23.67 14.99
CA SER A 155 13.27 -24.68 14.94
C SER A 155 13.85 -26.05 14.55
N THR A 156 14.66 -26.63 15.43
CA THR A 156 14.99 -28.07 15.44
C THR A 156 14.97 -28.55 16.86
#